data_AF-A0A924K355-F1
#
_entry.id   AF-A0A924K355-F1
#
_cell.length_a   1.000
_cell.length_b   1.000
_cell.length_c   1.000
_cell.angle_alpha   90.00
_cell.angle_beta   90.00
_cell.angle_gamma   90.00
#
_symmetry.space_group_name_H-M   'P 1'
#
loop_
_entity.id
_entity.type
_entity.pdbx_description
1 polymer ?
#
loop_
_entity_poly.entity_id
_entity_poly.type
_entity_poly.pdbx_seq_one_letter_code
_entity_poly.pdbx_strand_id
1 'polypeptide(L)'
;MRRNPEAELGAVKWDSKEQELLYDIDSLADSAVLFFRGIYSIESPYFACGRLLELPWHADYEPDCGDGTQKPIDAELEDIVSTISEARCMAGEQYHRLTYLLKELSSTAKMKVQSLAVEMLLTIDSLLDDLEKQSFVSALCQLSEVYKYVSELTVTAQDILVESSSDASKLLSKLGTDARHKDMRRLQEWVVTECRARTFPSMHKASFTLADQAVAKAREFGTRLSPERAQKTVYDWLRSAAREGK
;
A
#
# COMPACT_ATOMS: atom_id res chain seq x y z
N MET A 1 4.14 20.22 8.05
CA MET A 1 3.13 21.22 7.63
C MET A 1 2.16 20.52 6.69
N ARG A 2 0.88 20.35 7.04
CA ARG A 2 -0.14 19.92 6.06
C ARG A 2 -0.85 21.17 5.58
N ARG A 3 -0.65 21.55 4.32
CA ARG A 3 -1.53 22.52 3.67
C ARG A 3 -2.81 21.78 3.32
N ASN A 4 -3.98 22.36 3.58
CA ASN A 4 -5.24 21.78 3.14
C ASN A 4 -5.33 22.05 1.62
N PRO A 5 -5.21 21.03 0.75
CA PRO A 5 -5.21 21.24 -0.70
C PRO A 5 -6.50 21.91 -1.18
N GLU A 6 -7.62 21.67 -0.51
CA GLU A 6 -8.90 22.34 -0.82
C GLU A 6 -8.93 23.83 -0.46
N ALA A 7 -8.07 24.27 0.47
CA ALA A 7 -8.08 25.64 0.97
C ALA A 7 -7.19 26.59 0.17
N GLU A 8 -6.15 26.10 -0.51
CA GLU A 8 -5.22 26.93 -1.30
C GLU A 8 -5.50 26.90 -2.81
N LEU A 9 -6.07 25.81 -3.35
CA LEU A 9 -6.43 25.68 -4.76
C LEU A 9 -7.77 26.38 -5.06
N GLY A 10 -7.80 27.70 -4.96
CA GLY A 10 -9.03 28.50 -5.05
C GLY A 10 -9.94 28.12 -6.23
N ALA A 11 -11.16 27.65 -5.96
CA ALA A 11 -12.27 27.38 -6.89
C ALA A 11 -11.93 26.86 -8.31
N VAL A 12 -10.79 26.20 -8.51
CA VAL A 12 -10.48 25.52 -9.77
C VAL A 12 -11.42 24.31 -9.85
N LYS A 13 -12.27 24.28 -10.88
CA LYS A 13 -13.10 23.11 -11.16
C LYS A 13 -12.23 22.06 -11.85
N TRP A 14 -11.70 21.15 -11.05
CA TRP A 14 -11.05 19.93 -11.51
C TRP A 14 -12.08 18.98 -12.14
N ASP A 15 -11.68 18.27 -13.19
CA ASP A 15 -12.48 17.17 -13.72
C ASP A 15 -12.46 15.94 -12.79
N SER A 16 -13.30 14.94 -13.07
CA SER A 16 -13.40 13.77 -12.19
C SER A 16 -12.12 12.94 -12.12
N LYS A 17 -11.27 12.97 -13.15
CA LYS A 17 -10.02 12.21 -13.19
C LYS A 17 -8.92 12.93 -12.43
N GLU A 18 -8.89 14.26 -12.51
CA GLU A 18 -7.99 15.09 -11.72
C GLU A 18 -8.28 14.95 -10.23
N GLN A 19 -9.56 14.86 -9.84
CA GLN A 19 -9.94 14.57 -8.45
C GLN A 19 -9.48 13.18 -7.98
N GLU A 20 -9.60 12.16 -8.83
CA GLU A 20 -9.10 10.81 -8.54
C GLU A 20 -7.58 10.82 -8.33
N LEU A 21 -6.84 11.55 -9.17
CA LEU A 21 -5.40 11.72 -9.03
C LEU A 21 -5.01 12.43 -7.71
N LEU A 22 -5.74 13.48 -7.31
CA LEU A 22 -5.47 14.18 -6.05
C LEU A 22 -5.67 13.26 -4.83
N TYR A 23 -6.72 12.44 -4.84
CA TYR A 23 -6.95 11.44 -3.80
C TYR A 23 -5.80 10.42 -3.72
N ASP A 24 -5.30 9.97 -4.87
CA ASP A 24 -4.15 9.07 -4.93
C ASP A 24 -2.88 9.74 -4.36
N ILE A 25 -2.65 11.03 -4.67
CA ILE A 25 -1.52 11.79 -4.14
C ILE A 25 -1.60 11.94 -2.61
N ASP A 26 -2.78 12.25 -2.07
CA ASP A 26 -2.99 12.32 -0.62
C ASP A 26 -2.71 10.96 0.05
N SER A 27 -3.17 9.87 -0.57
CA SER A 27 -2.88 8.51 -0.08
C SER A 27 -1.38 8.19 -0.10
N LEU A 28 -0.62 8.68 -1.09
CA LEU A 28 0.83 8.52 -1.17
C LEU A 28 1.52 9.33 -0.07
N ALA A 29 1.07 10.56 0.18
CA ALA A 29 1.61 11.40 1.25
C ALA A 29 1.38 10.79 2.64
N ASP A 30 0.16 10.28 2.90
CA ASP A 30 -0.14 9.58 4.14
C ASP A 30 0.74 8.33 4.32
N SER A 31 0.98 7.58 3.24
CA SER A 31 1.89 6.44 3.26
C SER A 31 3.32 6.87 3.63
N ALA A 32 3.83 7.95 3.04
CA ALA A 32 5.13 8.53 3.39
C ALA A 32 5.26 8.81 4.89
N VAL A 33 4.23 9.46 5.44
CA VAL A 33 4.18 9.84 6.86
C VAL A 33 4.19 8.61 7.75
N LEU A 34 3.49 7.53 7.38
CA LEU A 34 3.52 6.26 8.11
C LEU A 34 4.93 5.64 8.10
N PHE A 35 5.57 5.54 6.93
CA PHE A 35 6.94 5.04 6.84
C PHE A 35 7.91 5.86 7.68
N PHE A 36 7.80 7.19 7.63
CA PHE A 36 8.60 8.10 8.44
C PHE A 36 8.38 7.85 9.94
N ARG A 37 7.15 7.51 10.35
CA ARG A 37 6.79 7.11 11.73
C ARG A 37 7.31 5.74 12.16
N GLY A 38 8.02 5.03 11.29
CA GLY A 38 8.41 3.65 11.55
C GLY A 38 7.22 2.68 11.47
N ILE A 39 6.14 3.10 10.82
CA ILE A 39 4.93 2.29 10.64
C ILE A 39 4.89 1.83 9.19
N TYR A 40 5.11 0.54 9.00
CA TYR A 40 5.00 -0.11 7.72
C TYR A 40 3.54 -0.50 7.46
N SER A 41 2.87 0.23 6.57
CA SER A 41 1.64 -0.31 5.98
C SER A 41 2.04 -1.52 5.15
N ILE A 42 1.55 -2.70 5.52
CA ILE A 42 1.85 -3.96 4.82
C ILE A 42 1.28 -3.94 3.38
N GLU A 43 0.52 -2.90 3.04
CA GLU A 43 -0.28 -2.75 1.84
C GLU A 43 0.23 -1.65 0.92
N SER A 44 1.54 -1.60 0.71
CA SER A 44 2.11 -0.74 -0.32
C SER A 44 2.33 -1.53 -1.62
N PRO A 45 1.85 -1.07 -2.79
CA PRO A 45 0.96 0.05 -3.07
C PRO A 45 -0.50 -0.43 -3.30
N TYR A 46 -1.46 0.39 -2.89
CA TYR A 46 -2.91 0.29 -3.13
C TYR A 46 -3.76 -0.57 -2.13
N PHE A 47 -4.43 0.13 -1.20
CA PHE A 47 -5.74 -0.16 -0.55
C PHE A 47 -5.83 -0.88 0.82
N ALA A 48 -6.27 -0.11 1.83
CA ALA A 48 -7.52 -0.24 2.62
C ALA A 48 -7.94 -1.59 3.26
N CYS A 49 -7.03 -2.43 3.77
CA CYS A 49 -7.39 -3.38 4.84
C CYS A 49 -6.99 -2.89 6.25
N GLY A 50 -6.21 -1.80 6.33
CA GLY A 50 -6.01 -1.04 7.56
C GLY A 50 -5.10 -1.70 8.59
N ARG A 51 -4.23 -2.64 8.17
CA ARG A 51 -3.28 -3.33 9.06
C ARG A 51 -1.88 -2.72 8.94
N LEU A 52 -1.35 -2.31 10.08
CA LEU A 52 -0.05 -1.65 10.22
C LEU A 52 0.93 -2.61 10.93
N LEU A 53 2.16 -2.72 10.43
CA LEU A 53 3.28 -3.32 11.17
C LEU A 53 4.17 -2.22 11.71
N GLU A 54 4.63 -2.41 12.94
CA GLU A 54 5.67 -1.59 13.52
C GLU A 54 7.02 -2.09 13.02
N LEU A 55 7.83 -1.18 12.48
CA LEU A 55 9.25 -1.44 12.25
C LEU A 55 9.96 -1.53 13.63
N PRO A 56 11.10 -2.22 13.73
CA PRO A 56 11.83 -2.39 14.99
C PRO A 56 12.42 -1.09 15.56
N TRP A 57 12.17 0.04 14.90
CA TRP A 57 12.47 1.38 15.34
C TRP A 57 11.28 2.29 15.07
N HIS A 58 11.07 3.25 15.97
CA HIS A 58 10.23 4.41 15.73
C HIS A 58 11.13 5.60 15.44
N ALA A 59 10.67 6.58 14.67
CA ALA A 59 11.31 7.88 14.73
C ALA A 59 11.24 8.36 16.19
N ASP A 60 12.26 9.06 16.67
CA ASP A 60 12.18 9.62 18.01
C ASP A 60 11.15 10.76 17.94
N TYR A 61 10.15 10.70 18.81
CA TYR A 61 9.08 11.68 18.89
C TYR A 61 9.27 12.55 20.14
N GLU A 62 8.97 13.84 20.03
CA GLU A 62 8.79 14.68 21.20
C GLU A 62 7.74 14.03 22.14
N PRO A 63 7.96 14.08 23.46
CA PRO A 63 7.00 13.54 24.42
C PRO A 63 5.61 14.13 24.17
N ASP A 64 4.59 13.27 24.19
CA ASP A 64 3.20 13.61 23.84
C ASP A 64 2.75 14.90 24.54
N CYS A 65 2.46 15.93 23.74
CA CYS A 65 2.01 17.24 24.20
C CYS A 65 0.56 17.23 24.72
N GLY A 66 -0.11 16.07 24.76
CA GLY A 66 -1.45 15.90 25.31
C GLY A 66 -2.59 16.10 24.30
N ASP A 67 -2.26 16.32 23.02
CA ASP A 67 -3.23 16.35 21.91
C ASP A 67 -3.31 15.01 21.16
N GLY A 68 -2.53 14.01 21.57
CA GLY A 68 -2.44 12.70 20.93
C GLY A 68 -1.64 12.72 19.62
N THR A 69 -1.02 13.85 19.27
CA THR A 69 -0.12 13.96 18.11
C THR A 69 1.34 13.89 18.58
N GLN A 70 1.98 12.77 18.28
CA GLN A 70 3.42 12.66 18.43
C GLN A 70 4.09 13.43 17.28
N LYS A 71 4.90 14.44 17.61
CA LYS A 71 5.73 15.19 16.65
C LYS A 71 7.13 14.59 16.57
N PRO A 72 7.66 14.29 15.37
CA PRO A 72 9.04 13.82 15.27
C PRO A 72 9.96 14.86 15.90
N ILE A 73 11.10 14.45 16.48
CA ILE A 73 12.09 15.42 16.93
C ILE A 73 12.53 16.25 15.72
N ASP A 74 12.16 17.53 15.73
CA ASP A 74 12.30 18.44 14.57
C ASP A 74 13.74 18.47 14.03
N ALA A 75 14.75 18.32 14.91
CA ALA A 75 16.15 18.32 14.53
C ALA A 75 16.57 17.18 13.58
N GLU A 76 16.03 15.95 13.73
CA GLU A 76 16.37 14.84 12.81
C GLU A 76 15.76 15.07 11.42
N LEU A 77 14.52 15.56 11.38
CA LEU A 77 13.85 15.89 10.12
C LEU A 77 14.52 17.07 9.42
N GLU A 78 14.86 18.13 10.15
CA GLU A 78 15.56 19.29 9.62
C GLU A 78 16.93 18.92 9.04
N ASP A 79 17.67 18.05 9.70
CA ASP A 79 18.98 17.55 9.21
C ASP A 79 18.83 16.77 7.89
N ILE A 80 17.85 15.87 7.82
CA ILE A 80 17.55 15.11 6.59
C ILE A 80 17.14 16.08 5.46
N VAL A 81 16.23 17.01 5.73
CA VAL A 81 15.76 17.99 4.73
C VAL A 81 16.91 18.89 4.28
N SER A 82 17.75 19.37 5.20
CA SER A 82 18.92 20.20 4.88
C SER A 82 19.89 19.44 3.99
N THR A 83 20.22 18.20 4.36
CA THR A 83 21.15 17.35 3.61
C THR A 83 20.64 17.06 2.20
N ILE A 84 19.35 16.71 2.05
CA ILE A 84 18.73 16.50 0.73
C ILE A 84 18.76 17.80 -0.09
N SER A 85 18.45 18.93 0.53
CA SER A 85 18.41 20.23 -0.15
C SER A 85 19.79 20.67 -0.63
N GLU A 86 20.81 20.55 0.21
CA GLU A 86 22.21 20.82 -0.14
C GLU A 86 22.68 19.92 -1.29
N ALA A 87 22.36 18.63 -1.24
CA ALA A 87 22.69 17.68 -2.28
C ALA A 87 22.04 18.04 -3.63
N ARG A 88 20.75 18.43 -3.62
CA ARG A 88 20.04 18.89 -4.83
C ARG A 88 20.67 20.17 -5.39
N CYS A 89 21.06 21.12 -4.54
CA CYS A 89 21.75 22.34 -4.94
C CYS A 89 23.12 22.05 -5.60
N MET A 90 23.91 21.14 -5.02
CA MET A 90 25.23 20.79 -5.56
C MET A 90 25.16 20.00 -6.88
N ALA A 91 24.15 19.16 -7.06
CA ALA A 91 24.03 18.28 -8.22
C ALA A 91 23.49 18.99 -9.48
N GLY A 92 22.87 20.17 -9.33
CA GLY A 92 22.23 20.92 -10.41
C GLY A 92 20.97 20.24 -10.98
N GLU A 93 20.34 20.86 -11.99
CA GLU A 93 19.09 20.38 -12.61
C GLU A 93 19.19 18.99 -13.26
N GLN A 94 20.39 18.42 -13.41
CA GLN A 94 20.62 17.18 -14.16
C GLN A 94 20.56 15.89 -13.34
N TYR A 95 20.37 15.94 -12.02
CA TYR A 95 20.39 14.74 -11.19
C TYR A 95 19.02 14.38 -10.60
N HIS A 96 18.30 13.52 -11.33
CA HIS A 96 17.17 12.73 -10.82
C HIS A 96 17.60 11.46 -10.05
N ARG A 97 18.84 11.41 -9.54
CA ARG A 97 19.39 10.19 -8.92
C ARG A 97 19.53 10.34 -7.40
N LEU A 98 18.48 9.88 -6.72
CA LEU A 98 18.49 9.16 -5.44
C LEU A 98 19.44 9.76 -4.40
N THR A 99 19.09 10.93 -3.87
CA THR A 99 19.85 11.56 -2.78
C THR A 99 19.98 10.64 -1.55
N TYR A 100 19.07 9.68 -1.37
CA TYR A 100 19.15 8.66 -0.32
C TYR A 100 20.34 7.70 -0.44
N LEU A 101 21.04 7.66 -1.58
CA LEU A 101 22.29 6.90 -1.73
C LEU A 101 23.51 7.61 -1.14
N LEU A 102 23.34 8.85 -0.68
CA LEU A 102 24.37 9.53 0.11
C LEU A 102 24.70 8.70 1.35
N LYS A 103 25.98 8.61 1.67
CA LYS A 103 26.47 7.73 2.74
C LYS A 103 25.89 8.14 4.10
N GLU A 104 25.67 9.43 4.28
CA GLU A 104 25.07 10.04 5.46
C GLU A 104 23.62 9.57 5.63
N LEU A 105 22.82 9.68 4.56
CA LEU A 105 21.40 9.32 4.51
C LEU A 105 21.14 7.80 4.45
N SER A 106 22.17 7.00 4.14
CA SER A 106 22.11 5.53 4.09
C SER A 106 22.93 4.85 5.19
N SER A 107 23.39 5.62 6.19
CA SER A 107 24.27 5.15 7.26
C SER A 107 23.64 4.03 8.11
N THR A 108 22.32 4.05 8.25
CA THR A 108 21.53 3.01 8.93
C THR A 108 20.26 2.72 8.14
N ALA A 109 19.65 1.56 8.38
CA ALA A 109 18.36 1.22 7.77
C ALA A 109 17.22 2.18 8.22
N LYS A 110 17.23 2.65 9.47
CA LYS A 110 16.33 3.72 9.96
C LYS A 110 16.50 4.98 9.12
N MET A 111 17.73 5.49 9.03
CA MET A 111 18.04 6.72 8.31
C MET A 111 17.69 6.62 6.82
N LYS A 112 17.95 5.47 6.19
CA LYS A 112 17.58 5.22 4.79
C LYS A 112 16.06 5.31 4.59
N VAL A 113 15.27 4.67 5.43
CA VAL A 113 13.80 4.69 5.34
C VAL A 113 13.25 6.10 5.58
N GLN A 114 13.73 6.80 6.61
CA GLN A 114 13.30 8.17 6.89
C GLN A 114 13.67 9.13 5.74
N SER A 115 14.89 9.03 5.22
CA SER A 115 15.35 9.86 4.09
C SER A 115 14.52 9.62 2.84
N LEU A 116 14.23 8.35 2.52
CA LEU A 116 13.33 8.00 1.41
C LEU A 116 11.93 8.57 1.58
N ALA A 117 11.37 8.52 2.79
CA ALA A 117 10.04 9.07 3.07
C ALA A 117 10.01 10.60 2.94
N VAL A 118 11.07 11.29 3.39
CA VAL A 118 11.22 12.75 3.23
C VAL A 118 11.37 13.11 1.75
N GLU A 119 12.20 12.39 1.00
CA GLU A 119 12.33 12.62 -0.45
C GLU A 119 11.00 12.48 -1.18
N MET A 120 10.24 11.44 -0.82
CA MET A 120 8.92 11.21 -1.40
C MET A 120 7.96 12.39 -1.12
N LEU A 121 7.94 12.91 0.11
CA LEU A 121 7.13 14.09 0.47
C LEU A 121 7.55 15.34 -0.32
N LEU A 122 8.85 15.61 -0.41
CA LEU A 122 9.37 16.75 -1.20
C LEU A 122 9.03 16.62 -2.69
N THR A 123 9.01 15.40 -3.23
CA THR A 123 8.61 15.14 -4.61
C THR A 123 7.10 15.28 -4.79
N ILE A 124 6.28 14.90 -3.81
CA ILE A 124 4.83 15.17 -3.81
C ILE A 124 4.55 16.67 -3.79
N ASP A 125 5.27 17.45 -2.97
CA ASP A 125 5.13 18.91 -2.96
C ASP A 125 5.45 19.51 -4.34
N SER A 126 6.53 19.03 -4.98
CA SER A 126 6.91 19.46 -6.34
C SER A 126 5.86 19.06 -7.39
N LEU A 127 5.26 17.88 -7.25
CA LEU A 127 4.17 17.40 -8.10
C LEU A 127 2.93 18.31 -7.98
N LEU A 128 2.54 18.67 -6.75
CA LEU A 128 1.40 19.56 -6.51
C LEU A 128 1.64 20.96 -7.11
N ASP A 129 2.85 21.51 -6.94
CA ASP A 129 3.26 22.77 -7.58
C ASP A 129 3.17 22.71 -9.11
N ASP A 130 3.58 21.58 -9.72
CA ASP A 130 3.50 21.38 -11.17
C ASP A 130 2.07 21.26 -11.67
N LEU A 131 1.18 20.61 -10.90
CA LEU A 131 -0.24 20.53 -11.19
C LEU A 131 -0.92 21.91 -11.11
N GLU A 132 -0.59 22.72 -10.11
CA GLU A 132 -1.09 24.09 -9.99
C GLU A 132 -0.69 24.95 -11.20
N LYS A 133 0.55 24.77 -11.69
CA LYS A 133 1.07 25.45 -12.89
C LYS A 133 0.59 24.84 -14.21
N GLN A 134 -0.25 23.80 -14.18
CA GLN A 134 -0.73 23.05 -15.35
C GLN A 134 0.41 22.44 -16.19
N SER A 135 1.52 22.10 -15.54
CA SER A 135 2.70 21.47 -16.16
C SER A 135 2.59 19.94 -16.14
N PHE A 136 1.64 19.40 -16.90
CA PHE A 136 1.28 17.97 -16.83
C PHE A 136 2.44 17.00 -17.11
N VAL A 137 3.33 17.33 -18.04
CA VAL A 137 4.48 16.46 -18.35
C VAL A 137 5.43 16.38 -17.16
N SER A 138 5.71 17.52 -16.51
CA SER A 138 6.54 17.57 -15.31
C SER A 138 5.87 16.82 -14.16
N ALA A 139 4.58 17.06 -13.94
CA ALA A 139 3.78 16.34 -12.95
C ALA A 139 3.85 14.81 -13.14
N LEU A 140 3.69 14.31 -14.37
CA LEU A 140 3.80 12.87 -14.65
C LEU A 140 5.20 12.31 -14.32
N CYS A 141 6.26 13.07 -14.60
CA CYS A 141 7.62 12.70 -14.21
C CYS A 141 7.78 12.63 -12.68
N GLN A 142 7.27 13.63 -11.95
CA GLN A 142 7.32 13.62 -10.49
C GLN A 142 6.52 12.45 -9.91
N LEU A 143 5.33 12.18 -10.43
CA LEU A 143 4.49 11.07 -10.00
C LEU A 143 5.21 9.71 -10.19
N SER A 144 5.90 9.53 -11.32
CA SER A 144 6.73 8.34 -11.54
C SER A 144 7.84 8.18 -10.50
N GLU A 145 8.48 9.29 -10.08
CA GLU A 145 9.50 9.26 -9.04
C GLU A 145 8.89 8.96 -7.66
N VAL A 146 7.69 9.50 -7.33
CA VAL A 146 6.96 9.13 -6.09
C VAL A 146 6.74 7.62 -6.02
N TYR A 147 6.24 7.00 -7.09
CA TYR A 147 6.02 5.54 -7.11
C TYR A 147 7.30 4.72 -6.96
N LYS A 148 8.42 5.23 -7.47
CA LYS A 148 9.74 4.62 -7.28
C LYS A 148 10.19 4.69 -5.82
N TYR A 149 10.00 5.83 -5.14
CA TYR A 149 10.28 5.95 -3.70
C TYR A 149 9.39 5.04 -2.87
N VAL A 150 8.08 4.96 -3.17
CA VAL A 150 7.17 4.00 -2.52
C VAL A 150 7.69 2.58 -2.65
N SER A 151 8.09 2.18 -3.86
CA SER A 151 8.59 0.83 -4.12
C SER A 151 9.86 0.53 -3.30
N GLU A 152 10.82 1.46 -3.27
CA GLU A 152 12.06 1.31 -2.51
C GLU A 152 11.84 1.28 -0.99
N LEU A 153 10.94 2.14 -0.48
CA LEU A 153 10.51 2.14 0.92
C LEU A 153 9.93 0.79 1.31
N THR A 154 9.10 0.24 0.43
CA THR A 154 8.40 -1.04 0.64
C THR A 154 9.38 -2.20 0.73
N VAL A 155 10.30 -2.28 -0.23
CA VAL A 155 11.35 -3.32 -0.23
C VAL A 155 12.25 -3.19 1.00
N THR A 156 12.71 -1.97 1.29
CA THR A 156 13.61 -1.74 2.43
C THR A 156 12.93 -2.13 3.75
N ALA A 157 11.68 -1.71 3.96
CA ALA A 157 10.92 -2.07 5.16
C ALA A 157 10.69 -3.58 5.28
N GLN A 158 10.44 -4.28 4.17
CA GLN A 158 10.33 -5.74 4.17
C GLN A 158 11.64 -6.40 4.61
N ASP A 159 12.78 -5.98 4.08
CA ASP A 159 14.08 -6.55 4.44
C ASP A 159 14.35 -6.40 5.94
N ILE A 160 14.07 -5.21 6.49
CA ILE A 160 14.18 -4.92 7.92
C ILE A 160 13.30 -5.84 8.77
N LEU A 161 12.05 -6.07 8.34
CA LEU A 161 11.11 -6.93 9.06
C LEU A 161 11.53 -8.41 9.01
N VAL A 162 12.09 -8.86 7.89
CA VAL A 162 12.59 -10.23 7.73
C VAL A 162 13.85 -10.44 8.56
N GLU A 163 14.78 -9.49 8.57
CA GLU A 163 16.00 -9.56 9.38
C GLU A 163 15.70 -9.51 10.88
N SER A 164 14.68 -8.73 11.29
CA SER A 164 14.35 -8.54 12.70
C SER A 164 13.54 -9.68 13.32
N SER A 165 12.80 -10.50 12.55
CA SER A 165 12.08 -11.64 13.14
C SER A 165 11.66 -12.77 12.18
N SER A 166 11.74 -14.02 12.70
CA SER A 166 11.15 -15.19 12.02
C SER A 166 9.62 -15.08 11.85
N ASP A 167 8.96 -14.35 12.75
CA ASP A 167 7.50 -14.29 12.81
C ASP A 167 6.91 -13.19 11.93
N ALA A 168 7.59 -12.04 11.76
CA ALA A 168 7.18 -11.05 10.75
C ALA A 168 7.31 -11.64 9.34
N SER A 169 8.37 -12.40 9.05
CA SER A 169 8.51 -13.12 7.78
C SER A 169 7.34 -14.09 7.52
N LYS A 170 6.91 -14.85 8.54
CA LYS A 170 5.72 -15.72 8.43
C LYS A 170 4.43 -14.91 8.23
N LEU A 171 4.26 -13.80 8.95
CA LEU A 171 3.11 -12.92 8.79
C LEU A 171 3.03 -12.34 7.39
N LEU A 172 4.13 -11.79 6.86
CA LEU A 172 4.22 -11.27 5.49
C LEU A 172 3.94 -12.35 4.45
N SER A 173 4.53 -13.55 4.62
CA SER A 173 4.27 -14.70 3.74
C SER A 173 2.80 -15.12 3.74
N LYS A 174 2.19 -15.14 4.93
CA LYS A 174 0.77 -15.46 5.10
C LYS A 174 -0.11 -14.38 4.45
N LEU A 175 0.22 -13.11 4.62
CA LEU A 175 -0.54 -12.00 4.04
C LEU A 175 -0.44 -11.95 2.52
N GLY A 176 0.75 -12.17 1.95
CA GLY A 176 0.89 -12.30 0.49
C GLY A 176 0.09 -13.50 -0.06
N THR A 177 0.01 -14.59 0.71
CA THR A 177 -0.84 -15.73 0.40
C THR A 177 -2.33 -15.39 0.55
N ASP A 178 -2.72 -14.64 1.58
CA ASP A 178 -4.09 -14.22 1.83
C ASP A 178 -4.59 -13.27 0.73
N ALA A 179 -3.79 -12.28 0.34
CA ALA A 179 -4.09 -11.34 -0.74
C ALA A 179 -4.29 -12.06 -2.08
N ARG A 180 -3.35 -12.96 -2.45
CA ARG A 180 -3.45 -13.76 -3.70
C ARG A 180 -4.69 -14.66 -3.74
N HIS A 181 -5.18 -15.10 -2.58
CA HIS A 181 -6.33 -15.99 -2.49
C HIS A 181 -7.64 -15.28 -2.11
N LYS A 182 -7.64 -13.96 -1.91
CA LYS A 182 -8.81 -13.20 -1.45
C LYS A 182 -10.02 -13.40 -2.36
N ASP A 183 -9.84 -13.26 -3.68
CA ASP A 183 -10.94 -13.40 -4.65
C ASP A 183 -11.42 -14.86 -4.76
N MET A 184 -10.50 -15.81 -4.65
CA MET A 184 -10.85 -17.24 -4.63
C MET A 184 -11.61 -17.63 -3.35
N ARG A 185 -11.26 -17.05 -2.19
CA ARG A 185 -12.02 -17.22 -0.94
C ARG A 185 -13.42 -16.61 -1.05
N ARG A 186 -13.52 -15.41 -1.61
CA ARG A 186 -14.82 -14.76 -1.86
C ARG A 186 -15.70 -15.62 -2.77
N LEU A 187 -15.12 -16.24 -3.80
CA LEU A 187 -15.82 -17.20 -4.65
C LEU A 187 -16.27 -18.44 -3.87
N GLN A 188 -15.38 -19.01 -3.05
CA GLN A 188 -15.69 -20.15 -2.19
C GLN A 188 -16.84 -19.85 -1.22
N GLU A 189 -16.80 -18.70 -0.54
CA GLU A 189 -17.84 -18.24 0.38
C GLU A 189 -19.19 -18.07 -0.32
N TRP A 190 -19.18 -17.48 -1.52
CA TRP A 190 -20.38 -17.36 -2.36
C TRP A 190 -20.96 -18.74 -2.70
N VAL A 191 -20.13 -19.70 -3.13
CA VAL A 191 -20.56 -21.08 -3.42
C VAL A 191 -21.18 -21.75 -2.20
N VAL A 192 -20.56 -21.63 -1.02
CA VAL A 192 -21.08 -22.19 0.23
C VAL A 192 -22.42 -21.54 0.59
N THR A 193 -22.56 -20.24 0.38
CA THR A 193 -23.80 -19.49 0.64
C THR A 193 -24.93 -19.94 -0.27
N GLU A 194 -24.69 -20.04 -1.58
CA GLU A 194 -25.67 -20.57 -2.55
C GLU A 194 -26.08 -22.01 -2.22
N CYS A 195 -25.13 -22.83 -1.77
CA CYS A 195 -25.41 -24.20 -1.36
C CYS A 195 -26.30 -24.26 -0.11
N ARG A 196 -26.16 -23.32 0.83
CA ARG A 196 -26.99 -23.24 2.04
C ARG A 196 -28.37 -22.64 1.76
N ALA A 197 -28.46 -21.70 0.81
CA ALA A 197 -29.70 -21.03 0.44
C ALA A 197 -30.68 -21.93 -0.32
N ARG A 198 -30.19 -22.99 -0.96
CA ARG A 198 -31.00 -23.95 -1.74
C ARG A 198 -30.92 -25.34 -1.13
N THR A 199 -31.99 -26.11 -1.24
CA THR A 199 -31.99 -27.50 -0.78
C THR A 199 -31.48 -28.41 -1.88
N PHE A 200 -30.29 -29.00 -1.68
CA PHE A 200 -29.73 -29.98 -2.61
C PHE A 200 -29.86 -31.40 -2.04
N PRO A 201 -30.17 -32.42 -2.86
CA PRO A 201 -30.26 -33.81 -2.40
C PRO A 201 -28.94 -34.36 -1.84
N SER A 202 -27.81 -33.87 -2.33
CA SER A 202 -26.47 -34.22 -1.83
C SER A 202 -25.45 -33.15 -2.23
N MET A 203 -24.32 -33.10 -1.51
CA MET A 203 -23.19 -32.22 -1.84
C MET A 203 -22.62 -32.49 -3.23
N HIS A 204 -22.62 -33.75 -3.65
CA HIS A 204 -22.21 -34.13 -4.99
C HIS A 204 -23.13 -33.51 -6.04
N LYS A 205 -24.46 -33.57 -5.84
CA LYS A 205 -25.40 -32.95 -6.77
C LYS A 205 -25.31 -31.42 -6.75
N ALA A 206 -25.12 -30.82 -5.57
CA ALA A 206 -24.86 -29.39 -5.44
C ALA A 206 -23.64 -28.96 -6.25
N SER A 207 -22.55 -29.72 -6.21
CA SER A 207 -21.32 -29.40 -6.93
C SER A 207 -21.49 -29.35 -8.45
N PHE A 208 -22.28 -30.26 -9.03
CA PHE A 208 -22.60 -30.24 -10.46
C PHE A 208 -23.40 -29.00 -10.84
N THR A 209 -24.42 -28.65 -10.04
CA THR A 209 -25.29 -27.50 -10.34
C THR A 209 -24.58 -26.17 -10.15
N LEU A 210 -23.70 -26.06 -9.15
CA LEU A 210 -23.00 -24.83 -8.82
C LEU A 210 -21.72 -24.63 -9.62
N ALA A 211 -21.15 -25.66 -10.26
CA ALA A 211 -19.89 -25.57 -11.01
C ALA A 211 -19.93 -24.50 -12.11
N ASP A 212 -20.93 -24.54 -12.99
CA ASP A 212 -21.03 -23.59 -14.11
C ASP A 212 -21.27 -22.16 -13.60
N GLN A 213 -22.08 -22.03 -12.54
CA GLN A 213 -22.37 -20.75 -11.90
C GLN A 213 -21.11 -20.18 -11.23
N ALA A 214 -20.30 -21.02 -10.58
CA ALA A 214 -19.03 -20.62 -9.98
C ALA A 214 -18.00 -20.19 -11.03
N VAL A 215 -17.95 -20.84 -12.21
CA VAL A 215 -17.06 -20.43 -13.31
C VAL A 215 -17.45 -19.04 -13.84
N ALA A 216 -18.75 -18.77 -13.99
CA ALA A 216 -19.22 -17.45 -14.38
C ALA A 216 -18.89 -16.40 -13.31
N LYS A 217 -19.20 -16.70 -12.04
CA LYS A 217 -18.97 -15.81 -10.90
C LYS A 217 -17.49 -15.53 -10.64
N ALA A 218 -16.62 -16.50 -10.92
CA ALA A 218 -15.17 -16.33 -10.82
C ALA A 218 -14.69 -15.12 -11.63
N ARG A 219 -15.20 -14.96 -12.86
CA ARG A 219 -14.85 -13.84 -13.74
C ARG A 219 -15.30 -12.50 -13.17
N GLU A 220 -16.48 -12.45 -12.56
CA GLU A 220 -16.99 -11.26 -11.88
C GLU A 220 -16.14 -10.86 -10.67
N PHE A 221 -15.57 -11.84 -9.96
CA PHE A 221 -14.64 -11.60 -8.85
C PHE A 221 -13.19 -11.41 -9.28
N GLY A 222 -12.89 -11.31 -10.59
CA GLY A 222 -11.52 -11.11 -11.08
C GLY A 222 -10.62 -12.34 -10.95
N THR A 223 -11.17 -13.53 -10.68
CA THR A 223 -10.43 -14.78 -10.59
C THR A 223 -10.76 -15.75 -11.74
N ARG A 224 -10.01 -16.85 -11.84
CA ARG A 224 -10.20 -17.88 -12.87
C ARG A 224 -10.41 -19.24 -12.24
N LEU A 225 -11.54 -19.86 -12.57
CA LEU A 225 -11.82 -21.25 -12.26
C LEU A 225 -11.93 -22.05 -13.56
N SER A 226 -11.12 -23.10 -13.70
CA SER A 226 -11.16 -23.94 -14.90
C SER A 226 -12.49 -24.71 -14.97
N PRO A 227 -13.22 -24.68 -16.09
CA PRO A 227 -14.47 -25.44 -16.25
C PRO A 227 -14.28 -26.94 -15.98
N GLU A 228 -13.16 -27.51 -16.43
CA GLU A 228 -12.85 -28.94 -16.29
C GLU A 228 -12.68 -29.37 -14.83
N ARG A 229 -12.20 -28.46 -13.97
CA ARG A 229 -11.94 -28.73 -12.55
C ARG A 229 -13.00 -28.15 -11.62
N ALA A 230 -13.90 -27.31 -12.14
CA ALA A 230 -14.85 -26.53 -11.35
C ALA A 230 -15.71 -27.41 -10.44
N GLN A 231 -16.26 -28.51 -10.96
CA GLN A 231 -17.07 -29.43 -10.18
C GLN A 231 -16.30 -30.03 -8.99
N LYS A 232 -15.09 -30.53 -9.23
CA LYS A 232 -14.24 -31.12 -8.17
C LYS A 232 -13.89 -30.07 -7.11
N THR A 233 -13.45 -28.90 -7.55
CA THR A 233 -13.09 -27.79 -6.66
C THR A 233 -14.27 -27.34 -5.80
N VAL A 234 -15.44 -27.15 -6.40
CA VAL A 234 -16.67 -26.81 -5.68
C VAL A 234 -17.04 -27.91 -4.68
N TYR A 235 -16.97 -29.18 -5.08
CA TYR A 235 -17.24 -30.30 -4.17
C TYR A 235 -16.31 -30.29 -2.94
N ASP A 236 -15.01 -30.06 -3.16
CA ASP A 236 -14.02 -30.01 -2.08
C ASP A 236 -14.28 -28.83 -1.13
N TRP A 237 -14.67 -27.66 -1.64
CA TRP A 237 -15.08 -26.51 -0.83
C TRP A 237 -16.30 -26.81 0.04
N LEU A 238 -17.36 -27.35 -0.57
CA LEU A 238 -18.58 -27.72 0.14
C LEU A 238 -18.30 -28.77 1.22
N ARG A 239 -17.49 -29.78 0.90
CA ARG A 239 -17.10 -30.82 1.84
C ARG A 239 -16.29 -30.26 3.01
N SER A 240 -15.40 -29.31 2.76
CA SER A 240 -14.58 -28.68 3.81
C SER A 240 -15.45 -27.85 4.75
N ALA A 241 -16.35 -27.03 4.21
CA ALA A 241 -17.31 -26.24 5.00
C ALA A 241 -18.26 -27.11 5.85
N ALA A 242 -18.64 -28.29 5.35
CA ALA A 242 -19.47 -29.24 6.11
C ALA A 242 -18.73 -29.92 7.27
N ARG A 243 -17.39 -29.97 7.24
CA ARG A 243 -16.57 -30.50 8.34
C ARG A 243 -16.34 -29.45 9.43
N GLU A 244 -16.21 -28.18 9.06
CA GLU A 244 -15.99 -27.07 9.99
C GLU A 244 -17.25 -26.67 10.77
N GLY A 245 -18.44 -26.94 10.22
CA GLY A 245 -19.72 -26.67 10.88
C GLY A 245 -20.22 -27.77 11.83
N LYS A 246 -19.39 -28.74 12.20
CA LYS A 246 -19.68 -29.78 13.19
C LYS A 246 -18.94 -29.49 14.49
#